data_AF-A0A928B7C5-F1
#
_entry.id   AF-A0A928B7C5-F1
#
_cell.length_a   1.000
_cell.length_b   1.000
_cell.length_c   1.000
_cell.angle_alpha   90.00
_cell.angle_beta   90.00
_cell.angle_gamma   90.00
#
_symmetry.space_group_name_H-M   'P 1'
#
loop_
_entity.id
_entity.type
_entity.pdbx_description
1 polymer ?
#
loop_
_entity_poly.entity_id
_entity_poly.type
_entity_poly.pdbx_seq_one_letter_code
_entity_poly.pdbx_strand_id
1 'polypeptide(L)'
;MENIIWRKKVQAIIAAFVAYTIAVVADSVLETIGMLTRGDLLDIVWELYDALTGDSLLVYGVWSEVWLVYETFTREYSLDFFDLAEYLVQFVIIAGYFMLLGSLKEFSRIQTNEEDRASVMKVRKSYIFLLVAAIADFIPIIGGVLWLIFYIIAYAKLIGGFKRLSKSEQIPQIASDGFRGLKSCVIWILVGGIISIIPVVGDALNGLINIVVFFVMLHNWKKVRNNGPEVNEANLLIAQNEEESAEAETKRVRTTYL
;
A
#
# COMPACT_ATOMS: atom_id res chain seq x y z
N MET A 1 6.87 -2.73 -33.76
CA MET A 1 6.57 -1.31 -33.47
C MET A 1 6.78 -1.07 -31.98
N GLU A 2 7.12 0.15 -31.54
CA GLU A 2 7.39 0.37 -30.12
C GLU A 2 6.09 0.34 -29.29
N ASN A 3 6.08 -0.41 -28.20
CA ASN A 3 4.91 -0.57 -27.33
C ASN A 3 4.70 0.65 -26.41
N ILE A 4 4.44 1.82 -27.00
CA ILE A 4 4.42 3.12 -26.32
C ILE A 4 3.25 3.22 -25.34
N ILE A 5 2.06 2.75 -25.72
CA ILE A 5 0.84 2.86 -24.90
C ILE A 5 0.99 2.04 -23.62
N TRP A 6 1.36 0.77 -23.73
CA TRP A 6 1.63 -0.08 -22.56
C TRP A 6 2.70 0.52 -21.65
N ARG A 7 3.82 0.96 -22.24
CA ARG A 7 4.93 1.56 -21.49
C ARG A 7 4.44 2.75 -20.65
N LYS A 8 3.65 3.64 -21.23
CA LYS A 8 3.06 4.79 -20.52
C LYS A 8 2.13 4.35 -19.40
N LYS A 9 1.22 3.39 -19.64
CA LYS A 9 0.28 2.92 -18.61
C LYS A 9 0.99 2.23 -17.44
N VAL A 10 1.96 1.37 -17.71
CA VAL A 10 2.76 0.71 -16.65
C VAL A 10 3.68 1.72 -15.95
N GLN A 11 4.21 2.73 -16.64
CA GLN A 11 4.98 3.80 -16.01
C GLN A 11 4.14 4.62 -15.04
N ALA A 12 2.86 4.86 -15.33
CA ALA A 12 1.94 5.51 -14.38
C ALA A 12 1.73 4.65 -13.11
N ILE A 13 1.62 3.32 -13.25
CA ILE A 13 1.56 2.40 -12.10
C ILE A 13 2.84 2.51 -11.26
N ILE A 14 4.01 2.47 -11.90
CA ILE A 14 5.30 2.60 -11.22
C ILE A 14 5.38 3.94 -10.46
N ALA A 15 5.02 5.04 -11.10
CA ALA A 15 5.06 6.37 -10.49
C ALA A 15 4.14 6.46 -9.27
N ALA A 16 2.91 5.95 -9.39
CA ALA A 16 1.96 5.91 -8.28
C ALA A 16 2.47 5.04 -7.12
N PHE A 17 3.07 3.88 -7.43
CA PHE A 17 3.64 2.99 -6.42
C PHE A 17 4.85 3.61 -5.71
N VAL A 18 5.75 4.26 -6.44
CA VAL A 18 6.89 4.98 -5.86
C VAL A 18 6.42 6.10 -4.94
N ALA A 19 5.46 6.92 -5.38
CA ALA A 19 4.91 8.00 -4.56
C ALA A 19 4.29 7.46 -3.26
N TYR A 20 3.50 6.39 -3.36
CA TYR A 20 2.93 5.71 -2.20
C TYR A 20 4.01 5.18 -1.24
N THR A 21 4.99 4.44 -1.73
CA THR A 21 6.00 3.84 -0.84
C THR A 21 6.91 4.88 -0.21
N ILE A 22 7.28 5.94 -0.93
CA ILE A 22 8.05 7.05 -0.35
C ILE A 22 7.27 7.69 0.80
N ALA A 23 5.95 7.89 0.62
CA ALA A 23 5.11 8.44 1.67
C ALA A 23 5.07 7.52 2.90
N VAL A 24 4.87 6.20 2.71
CA VAL A 24 4.89 5.23 3.82
C VAL A 24 6.23 5.21 4.54
N VAL A 25 7.35 5.24 3.81
CA VAL A 25 8.68 5.29 4.43
C VAL A 25 8.89 6.60 5.18
N ALA A 26 8.42 7.73 4.63
CA ALA A 26 8.47 9.02 5.32
C ALA A 26 7.64 9.00 6.60
N ASP A 27 6.46 8.35 6.59
CA ASP A 27 5.59 8.18 7.76
C ASP A 27 6.33 7.44 8.88
N SER A 28 6.88 6.25 8.59
CA SER A 28 7.61 5.46 9.57
C SER A 28 8.85 6.17 10.11
N VAL A 29 9.54 6.95 9.27
CA VAL A 29 10.70 7.75 9.68
C VAL A 29 10.26 8.91 10.58
N LEU A 30 9.18 9.61 10.24
CA LEU A 30 8.63 10.70 11.04
C LEU A 30 8.11 10.19 12.39
N GLU A 31 7.43 9.06 12.42
CA GLU A 31 6.98 8.40 13.66
C GLU A 31 8.17 8.03 14.53
N THR A 32 9.21 7.40 13.96
CA THR A 32 10.43 7.03 14.69
C THR A 32 11.16 8.25 15.24
N ILE A 33 11.32 9.31 14.43
CA ILE A 33 11.96 10.56 14.87
C ILE A 33 11.09 11.25 15.92
N GLY A 34 9.77 11.26 15.71
CA GLY A 34 8.76 11.79 16.62
C GLY A 34 8.86 11.13 17.99
N MET A 35 8.90 9.79 18.05
CA MET A 35 9.12 9.04 19.29
C MET A 35 10.44 9.40 19.98
N LEU A 36 11.51 9.61 19.22
CA LEU A 36 12.82 10.01 19.75
C LEU A 36 12.82 11.45 20.28
N THR A 37 12.05 12.36 19.67
CA THR A 37 12.00 13.78 20.04
C THR A 37 10.95 14.12 21.09
N ARG A 38 9.81 13.43 21.10
CA ARG A 38 8.73 13.57 22.09
C ARG A 38 9.08 12.90 23.42
N GLY A 39 10.07 12.00 23.40
CA GLY A 39 10.55 11.26 24.55
C GLY A 39 9.69 10.05 24.92
N ASP A 40 8.75 9.65 24.08
CA ASP A 40 7.94 8.42 24.23
C ASP A 40 8.81 7.16 24.42
N LEU A 41 10.05 7.18 23.92
CA LEU A 41 11.02 6.10 24.13
C LEU A 41 11.52 6.04 25.59
N LEU A 42 11.60 7.18 26.28
CA LEU A 42 11.84 7.25 27.72
C LEU A 42 10.63 6.75 28.50
N ASP A 43 9.41 6.99 28.02
CA ASP A 43 8.18 6.48 28.63
C ASP A 43 8.10 4.95 28.51
N ILE A 44 8.43 4.38 27.35
CA ILE A 44 8.51 2.93 27.15
C ILE A 44 9.64 2.32 28.01
N VAL A 45 10.80 3.00 28.09
CA VAL A 45 11.91 2.58 28.96
C VAL A 45 11.48 2.67 30.43
N TRP A 46 10.69 3.67 30.81
CA TRP A 46 10.15 3.85 32.16
C TRP A 46 9.15 2.74 32.50
N GLU A 47 8.20 2.43 31.61
CA GLU A 47 7.25 1.33 31.82
C GLU A 47 7.96 -0.03 31.94
N LEU A 48 8.98 -0.28 31.11
CA LEU A 48 9.82 -1.48 31.22
C LEU A 48 10.62 -1.49 32.53
N TYR A 49 11.14 -0.34 32.96
CA TYR A 49 11.89 -0.20 34.20
C TYR A 49 11.00 -0.42 35.44
N ASP A 50 9.80 0.17 35.48
CA ASP A 50 8.80 -0.03 36.54
C ASP A 50 8.35 -1.49 36.60
N ALA A 51 8.10 -2.11 35.44
CA ALA A 51 7.76 -3.54 35.36
C ALA A 51 8.88 -4.47 35.84
N LEU A 52 10.15 -4.03 35.73
CA LEU A 52 11.33 -4.83 36.10
C LEU A 52 11.81 -4.59 37.54
N THR A 53 11.65 -3.39 38.09
CA THR A 53 12.28 -3.02 39.36
C THR A 53 11.34 -3.09 40.56
N GLY A 54 10.04 -2.86 40.36
CA GLY A 54 9.05 -2.84 41.44
C GLY A 54 9.28 -1.71 42.45
N ASP A 55 8.18 -1.13 42.93
CA ASP A 55 8.12 0.05 43.81
C ASP A 55 9.23 0.10 44.88
N SER A 56 10.29 0.84 44.60
CA SER A 56 11.31 1.19 45.60
C SER A 56 11.35 2.72 45.79
N LEU A 57 10.94 3.15 46.99
CA LEU A 57 10.75 4.55 47.41
C LEU A 57 11.98 5.48 47.24
N LEU A 58 13.18 4.93 47.08
CA LEU A 58 14.40 5.71 46.88
C LEU A 58 14.60 6.17 45.42
N VAL A 59 13.94 5.51 44.46
CA VAL A 59 14.03 5.86 43.03
C VAL A 59 13.09 7.02 42.70
N TYR A 60 11.88 7.05 43.26
CA TYR A 60 10.90 8.13 43.04
C TYR A 60 11.43 9.54 43.37
N GLY A 61 12.28 9.69 44.40
CA GLY A 61 12.76 10.99 44.86
C GLY A 61 13.72 11.70 43.90
N VAL A 62 14.67 10.97 43.29
CA VAL A 62 15.67 11.57 42.37
C VAL A 62 15.10 11.71 40.95
N TRP A 63 14.22 10.79 40.56
CA TRP A 63 13.68 10.75 39.21
C TRP A 63 12.44 11.63 39.01
N SER A 64 11.67 11.95 40.07
CA SER A 64 10.52 12.87 39.96
C SER A 64 10.91 14.30 39.58
N GLU A 65 12.08 14.79 39.99
CA GLU A 65 12.58 16.11 39.56
C GLU A 65 13.05 16.09 38.10
N VAL A 66 13.69 15.00 37.66
CA VAL A 66 14.08 14.79 36.25
C VAL A 66 12.83 14.66 35.36
N TRP A 67 11.82 13.94 35.84
CA TRP A 67 10.53 13.78 35.20
C TRP A 67 9.78 15.12 35.07
N LEU A 68 9.75 15.94 36.13
CA LEU A 68 9.15 17.28 36.07
C LEU A 68 9.87 18.20 35.08
N VAL A 69 11.19 18.14 34.98
CA VAL A 69 11.96 18.90 33.97
C VAL A 69 11.63 18.40 32.56
N TYR A 70 11.49 17.09 32.37
CA TYR A 70 11.09 16.47 31.11
C TYR A 70 9.64 16.84 30.71
N GLU A 71 8.68 16.66 31.61
CA GLU A 71 7.26 16.98 31.42
C GLU A 71 7.06 18.49 31.17
N THR A 72 7.90 19.35 31.74
CA THR A 72 7.87 20.79 31.46
C THR A 72 8.49 21.14 30.10
N PHE A 73 9.45 20.34 29.62
CA PHE A 73 10.09 20.54 28.31
C PHE A 73 9.25 20.01 27.14
N THR A 74 8.43 18.98 27.37
CA THR A 74 7.60 18.32 26.34
C THR A 74 6.17 18.86 26.23
N ARG A 75 5.66 19.59 27.23
CA ARG A 75 4.21 19.89 27.37
C ARG A 75 3.81 21.32 27.03
N GLU A 76 4.55 22.02 26.16
CA GLU A 76 4.10 23.32 25.66
C GLU A 76 3.41 23.17 24.30
N TYR A 77 2.08 23.20 24.36
CA TYR A 77 1.14 23.09 23.25
C TYR A 77 1.50 23.98 22.05
N SER A 78 1.93 23.34 20.97
CA SER A 78 1.70 23.81 19.62
C SER A 78 1.36 22.60 18.75
N LEU A 79 0.62 22.79 17.65
CA LEU A 79 0.56 21.80 16.58
C LEU A 79 2.01 21.53 16.18
N ASP A 80 2.60 20.47 16.70
CA ASP A 80 4.03 20.29 16.57
C ASP A 80 4.31 19.95 15.10
N PHE A 81 5.45 20.40 14.57
CA PHE A 81 5.76 20.23 13.15
C PHE A 81 5.58 18.77 12.70
N PHE A 82 5.85 17.83 13.61
CA PHE A 82 5.70 16.39 13.42
C PHE A 82 4.24 15.94 13.30
N ASP A 83 3.30 16.48 14.08
CA ASP A 83 1.87 16.15 13.96
C ASP A 83 1.33 16.61 12.60
N LEU A 84 1.67 17.82 12.17
CA LEU A 84 1.27 18.32 10.85
C LEU A 84 1.91 17.50 9.72
N ALA A 85 3.16 17.08 9.89
CA ALA A 85 3.87 16.26 8.92
C ALA A 85 3.24 14.86 8.80
N GLU A 86 2.88 14.22 9.90
CA GLU A 86 2.17 12.93 9.94
C GLU A 86 0.83 13.02 9.17
N TYR A 87 0.01 14.04 9.44
CA TYR A 87 -1.24 14.25 8.70
C TYR A 87 -1.01 14.49 7.20
N LEU A 88 0.02 15.27 6.83
CA LEU A 88 0.35 15.53 5.43
C LEU A 88 0.80 14.25 4.73
N VAL A 89 1.63 13.43 5.37
CA VAL A 89 2.07 12.14 4.83
C VAL A 89 0.90 11.20 4.63
N GLN A 90 -0.04 11.12 5.58
CA GLN A 90 -1.28 10.36 5.41
C GLN A 90 -2.09 10.81 4.19
N PHE A 91 -2.20 12.13 3.96
CA PHE A 91 -2.83 12.66 2.76
C PHE A 91 -2.11 12.22 1.48
N VAL A 92 -0.78 12.20 1.48
CA VAL A 92 0.03 11.72 0.34
C VAL A 92 -0.17 10.21 0.12
N ILE A 93 -0.26 9.41 1.19
CA ILE A 93 -0.55 7.97 1.10
C ILE A 93 -1.91 7.74 0.42
N ILE A 94 -2.95 8.43 0.88
CA ILE A 94 -4.31 8.36 0.30
C ILE A 94 -4.28 8.80 -1.17
N ALA A 95 -3.62 9.92 -1.49
CA ALA A 95 -3.46 10.39 -2.86
C ALA A 95 -2.73 9.35 -3.74
N GLY A 96 -1.68 8.72 -3.21
CA GLY A 96 -0.95 7.62 -3.85
C GLY A 96 -1.86 6.43 -4.18
N TYR A 97 -2.75 6.04 -3.27
CA TYR A 97 -3.78 5.04 -3.54
C TYR A 97 -4.70 5.44 -4.70
N PHE A 98 -5.20 6.68 -4.73
CA PHE A 98 -6.05 7.14 -5.82
C PHE A 98 -5.33 7.14 -7.18
N MET A 99 -4.06 7.58 -7.21
CA MET A 99 -3.22 7.50 -8.41
C MET A 99 -3.01 6.06 -8.87
N LEU A 100 -2.77 5.14 -7.94
CA LEU A 100 -2.60 3.72 -8.23
C LEU A 100 -3.89 3.09 -8.76
N LEU A 101 -5.03 3.41 -8.14
CA LEU A 101 -6.34 2.93 -8.59
C LEU A 101 -6.73 3.46 -9.97
N GLY A 102 -6.39 4.71 -10.27
CA GLY A 102 -6.56 5.32 -11.59
C GLY A 102 -5.68 4.65 -12.65
N SER A 103 -4.38 4.50 -12.36
CA SER A 103 -3.43 3.86 -13.29
C SER A 103 -3.77 2.40 -13.57
N LEU A 104 -4.24 1.64 -12.58
CA LEU A 104 -4.70 0.26 -12.77
C LEU A 104 -5.99 0.18 -13.60
N LYS A 105 -6.92 1.12 -13.45
CA LYS A 105 -8.12 1.21 -14.30
C LYS A 105 -7.74 1.47 -15.76
N GLU A 106 -6.80 2.38 -15.97
CA GLU A 106 -6.30 2.67 -17.31
C GLU A 106 -5.51 1.50 -17.90
N PHE A 107 -4.76 0.78 -17.08
CA PHE A 107 -4.04 -0.42 -17.49
C PHE A 107 -4.99 -1.58 -17.81
N SER A 108 -6.12 -1.72 -17.13
CA SER A 108 -7.10 -2.77 -17.44
C SER A 108 -7.77 -2.55 -18.80
N ARG A 109 -7.91 -1.29 -19.23
CA ARG A 109 -8.53 -0.92 -20.50
C ARG A 109 -7.69 -1.26 -21.73
N ILE A 110 -6.39 -1.44 -21.56
CA ILE A 110 -5.48 -1.77 -22.65
C ILE A 110 -5.18 -3.28 -22.76
N GLN A 111 -5.81 -4.10 -21.91
CA GLN A 111 -5.69 -5.56 -22.01
C GLN A 111 -6.46 -6.06 -23.23
N THR A 112 -5.88 -6.99 -23.97
CA THR A 112 -6.44 -7.50 -25.24
C THR A 112 -7.52 -8.55 -25.05
N ASN A 113 -7.58 -9.20 -23.87
CA ASN A 113 -8.60 -10.18 -23.54
C ASN A 113 -9.34 -9.81 -22.24
N GLU A 114 -10.51 -10.40 -22.07
CA GLU A 114 -11.35 -10.14 -20.90
C GLU A 114 -10.78 -10.75 -19.61
N GLU A 115 -10.05 -11.87 -19.71
CA GLU A 115 -9.46 -12.54 -18.54
C GLU A 115 -8.37 -11.69 -17.87
N ASP A 116 -7.49 -11.07 -18.65
CA ASP A 116 -6.43 -10.20 -18.15
C ASP A 116 -7.02 -8.89 -17.65
N ARG A 117 -8.01 -8.33 -18.35
CA ARG A 117 -8.78 -7.17 -17.86
C ARG A 117 -9.40 -7.46 -16.50
N ALA A 118 -10.07 -8.60 -16.34
CA ALA A 118 -10.64 -9.03 -15.06
C ALA A 118 -9.57 -9.26 -13.98
N SER A 119 -8.40 -9.73 -14.37
CA SER A 119 -7.26 -9.97 -13.46
C SER A 119 -6.65 -8.66 -12.97
N VAL A 120 -6.46 -7.66 -13.85
CA VAL A 120 -6.05 -6.30 -13.45
C VAL A 120 -7.11 -5.65 -12.57
N MET A 121 -8.40 -5.80 -12.91
CA MET A 121 -9.49 -5.27 -12.09
C MET A 121 -9.58 -5.93 -10.72
N LYS A 122 -9.19 -7.20 -10.60
CA LYS A 122 -9.03 -7.88 -9.31
C LYS A 122 -7.90 -7.26 -8.50
N VAL A 123 -6.73 -7.00 -9.10
CA VAL A 123 -5.62 -6.28 -8.45
C VAL A 123 -6.08 -4.90 -7.97
N ARG A 124 -6.80 -4.15 -8.82
CA ARG A 124 -7.38 -2.86 -8.45
C ARG A 124 -8.32 -2.97 -7.25
N LYS A 125 -9.26 -3.92 -7.27
CA LYS A 125 -10.17 -4.17 -6.14
C LYS A 125 -9.40 -4.51 -4.85
N SER A 126 -8.30 -5.24 -4.94
CA SER A 126 -7.45 -5.49 -3.76
C SER A 126 -6.90 -4.21 -3.14
N TYR A 127 -6.41 -3.26 -3.95
CA TYR A 127 -5.94 -1.98 -3.44
C TYR A 127 -7.08 -1.14 -2.81
N ILE A 128 -8.33 -1.31 -3.26
CA ILE A 128 -9.50 -0.73 -2.57
C ILE A 128 -9.66 -1.36 -1.18
N PHE A 129 -9.52 -2.68 -1.06
CA PHE A 129 -9.56 -3.34 0.25
C PHE A 129 -8.41 -2.90 1.16
N LEU A 130 -7.20 -2.69 0.62
CA LEU A 130 -6.08 -2.15 1.41
C LEU A 130 -6.34 -0.71 1.87
N LEU A 131 -6.93 0.13 1.02
CA LEU A 131 -7.32 1.49 1.41
C LEU A 131 -8.39 1.46 2.51
N VAL A 132 -9.39 0.60 2.39
CA VAL A 132 -10.42 0.41 3.43
C VAL A 132 -9.81 -0.13 4.72
N ALA A 133 -8.85 -1.06 4.63
CA ALA A 133 -8.13 -1.55 5.80
C ALA A 133 -7.39 -0.41 6.50
N ALA A 134 -6.62 0.39 5.75
CA ALA A 134 -5.92 1.56 6.29
C ALA A 134 -6.88 2.55 6.97
N ILE A 135 -8.06 2.81 6.40
CA ILE A 135 -9.08 3.66 7.02
C ILE A 135 -9.70 3.01 8.27
N ALA A 136 -9.88 1.69 8.27
CA ALA A 136 -10.44 0.98 9.42
C ALA A 136 -9.53 1.00 10.65
N ASP A 137 -8.22 1.12 10.44
CA ASP A 137 -7.21 1.19 11.50
C ASP A 137 -7.38 2.40 12.41
N PHE A 138 -8.01 3.48 11.92
CA PHE A 138 -8.34 4.66 12.71
C PHE A 138 -9.48 4.45 13.73
N ILE A 139 -10.14 3.29 13.73
CA ILE A 139 -11.23 2.99 14.65
C ILE A 139 -10.67 2.21 15.86
N PRO A 140 -10.67 2.78 17.07
CA PRO A 140 -10.15 2.09 18.26
C PRO A 140 -10.89 0.77 18.52
N ILE A 141 -10.16 -0.27 18.97
CA ILE A 141 -10.65 -1.60 19.40
C ILE A 141 -11.22 -2.47 18.27
N ILE A 142 -12.16 -1.97 17.46
CA ILE A 142 -12.80 -2.72 16.36
C ILE A 142 -11.93 -2.70 15.09
N GLY A 143 -11.13 -1.65 14.93
CA GLY A 143 -10.28 -1.41 13.75
C GLY A 143 -9.27 -2.52 13.52
N GLY A 144 -8.56 -2.98 14.54
CA GLY A 144 -7.48 -3.98 14.37
C GLY A 144 -7.96 -5.32 13.79
N VAL A 145 -9.13 -5.82 14.22
CA VAL A 145 -9.68 -7.08 13.70
C VAL A 145 -10.20 -6.90 12.27
N LEU A 146 -10.91 -5.80 11.98
CA LEU A 146 -11.39 -5.49 10.64
C LEU A 146 -10.24 -5.25 9.66
N TRP A 147 -9.21 -4.52 10.09
CA TRP A 147 -7.98 -4.28 9.36
C TRP A 147 -7.35 -5.60 8.94
N LEU A 148 -7.13 -6.52 9.89
CA LEU A 148 -6.48 -7.80 9.60
C LEU A 148 -7.26 -8.65 8.58
N ILE A 149 -8.59 -8.68 8.70
CA ILE A 149 -9.46 -9.40 7.76
C ILE A 149 -9.35 -8.81 6.35
N PHE A 150 -9.51 -7.49 6.22
CA PHE A 150 -9.42 -6.82 4.92
C PHE A 150 -8.03 -6.92 4.31
N TYR A 151 -6.99 -6.82 5.14
CA TYR A 151 -5.59 -6.99 4.76
C TYR A 151 -5.39 -8.38 4.12
N ILE A 152 -5.71 -9.46 4.83
CA ILE A 152 -5.52 -10.84 4.33
C ILE A 152 -6.30 -11.06 3.02
N ILE A 153 -7.58 -10.63 2.97
CA ILE A 153 -8.42 -10.77 1.76
C ILE A 153 -7.81 -9.99 0.58
N ALA A 154 -7.28 -8.79 0.82
CA ALA A 154 -6.68 -7.97 -0.22
C ALA A 154 -5.43 -8.65 -0.82
N TYR A 155 -4.52 -9.13 0.03
CA TYR A 155 -3.30 -9.81 -0.41
C TYR A 155 -3.61 -11.12 -1.13
N ALA A 156 -4.56 -11.92 -0.65
CA ALA A 156 -5.01 -13.12 -1.36
C ALA A 156 -5.51 -12.80 -2.78
N LYS A 157 -6.27 -11.70 -2.93
CA LYS A 157 -6.74 -11.23 -4.24
C LYS A 157 -5.61 -10.68 -5.12
N LEU A 158 -4.62 -9.97 -4.55
CA LEU A 158 -3.44 -9.49 -5.28
C LEU A 158 -2.65 -10.66 -5.86
N ILE A 159 -2.37 -11.68 -5.04
CA ILE A 159 -1.70 -12.92 -5.45
C ILE A 159 -2.48 -13.58 -6.59
N GLY A 160 -3.81 -13.68 -6.44
CA GLY A 160 -4.68 -14.26 -7.46
C GLY A 160 -4.68 -13.49 -8.78
N GLY A 161 -4.67 -12.16 -8.73
CA GLY A 161 -4.60 -11.29 -9.91
C GLY A 161 -3.29 -11.42 -10.66
N PHE A 162 -2.16 -11.28 -9.95
CA PHE A 162 -0.83 -11.43 -10.56
C PHE A 162 -0.54 -12.86 -11.04
N LYS A 163 -1.05 -13.88 -10.33
CA LYS A 163 -0.94 -15.28 -10.79
C LYS A 163 -1.59 -15.48 -12.15
N ARG A 164 -2.78 -14.91 -12.39
CA ARG A 164 -3.47 -15.02 -13.69
C ARG A 164 -2.71 -14.27 -14.77
N LEU A 165 -2.31 -13.03 -14.52
CA LEU A 165 -1.50 -12.25 -15.46
C LEU A 165 -0.17 -12.94 -15.82
N SER A 166 0.47 -13.62 -14.86
CA SER A 166 1.71 -14.37 -15.10
C SER A 166 1.55 -15.64 -15.95
N LYS A 167 0.31 -16.03 -16.23
CA LYS A 167 -0.07 -17.20 -17.03
C LYS A 167 -0.77 -16.82 -18.34
N SER A 168 -0.95 -15.52 -18.61
CA SER A 168 -1.60 -15.08 -19.82
C SER A 168 -0.79 -15.45 -21.06
N GLU A 169 -1.48 -15.98 -22.06
CA GLU A 169 -0.91 -16.27 -23.38
C GLU A 169 -0.73 -14.99 -24.22
N GLN A 170 -1.43 -13.91 -23.88
CA GLN A 170 -1.38 -12.63 -24.59
C GLN A 170 -0.23 -11.73 -24.12
N ILE A 171 0.34 -12.02 -22.95
CA ILE A 171 1.44 -11.26 -22.36
C ILE A 171 2.76 -11.98 -22.70
N PRO A 172 3.74 -11.27 -23.32
CA PRO A 172 5.03 -11.87 -23.64
C PRO A 172 5.72 -12.47 -22.41
N GLN A 173 6.41 -13.60 -22.58
CA GLN A 173 6.98 -14.39 -21.48
C GLN A 173 7.80 -13.54 -20.48
N ILE A 174 8.59 -12.59 -20.99
CA ILE A 174 9.42 -11.71 -20.15
C ILE A 174 8.55 -10.81 -19.25
N ALA A 175 7.44 -10.27 -19.76
CA ALA A 175 6.49 -9.51 -18.93
C ALA A 175 5.69 -10.42 -17.99
N SER A 176 5.30 -11.62 -18.43
CA SER A 176 4.65 -12.63 -17.59
C SER A 176 5.52 -13.05 -16.40
N ASP A 177 6.83 -13.20 -16.61
CA ASP A 177 7.79 -13.42 -15.53
C ASP A 177 7.87 -12.21 -14.58
N GLY A 178 7.72 -10.99 -15.09
CA GLY A 178 7.59 -9.78 -14.26
C GLY A 178 6.38 -9.86 -13.33
N PHE A 179 5.20 -10.25 -13.85
CA PHE A 179 4.01 -10.49 -13.02
C PHE A 179 4.22 -11.63 -12.01
N ARG A 180 4.98 -12.67 -12.36
CA ARG A 180 5.35 -13.74 -11.43
C ARG A 180 6.20 -13.20 -10.27
N GLY A 181 7.13 -12.29 -10.56
CA GLY A 181 7.93 -11.63 -9.53
C GLY A 181 7.11 -10.67 -8.66
N LEU A 182 6.15 -9.93 -9.25
CA LEU A 182 5.20 -9.10 -8.47
C LEU A 182 4.36 -9.94 -7.52
N LYS A 183 3.90 -11.11 -7.96
CA LYS A 183 3.21 -12.08 -7.09
C LYS A 183 4.11 -12.49 -5.91
N SER A 184 5.39 -12.79 -6.16
CA SER A 184 6.34 -13.11 -5.08
C SER A 184 6.54 -11.94 -4.11
N CYS A 185 6.61 -10.70 -4.61
CA CYS A 185 6.69 -9.50 -3.76
C CYS A 185 5.48 -9.40 -2.82
N VAL A 186 4.28 -9.59 -3.35
CA VAL A 186 3.03 -9.57 -2.57
C VAL A 186 3.01 -10.65 -1.48
N ILE A 187 3.55 -11.84 -1.76
CA ILE A 187 3.68 -12.91 -0.75
C ILE A 187 4.64 -12.48 0.36
N TRP A 188 5.79 -11.90 0.03
CA TRP A 188 6.75 -11.43 1.03
C TRP A 188 6.20 -10.29 1.88
N ILE A 189 5.45 -9.35 1.31
CA ILE A 189 4.79 -8.27 2.07
C ILE A 189 3.73 -8.85 3.02
N LEU A 190 2.95 -9.84 2.56
CA LEU A 190 1.99 -10.52 3.43
C LEU A 190 2.69 -11.23 4.60
N VAL A 191 3.79 -11.95 4.32
CA VAL A 191 4.59 -12.62 5.37
C VAL A 191 5.17 -11.60 6.34
N GLY A 192 5.73 -10.50 5.84
CA GLY A 192 6.24 -9.40 6.68
C GLY A 192 5.16 -8.82 7.59
N GLY A 193 3.98 -8.55 7.05
CA GLY A 193 2.84 -8.05 7.84
C GLY A 193 2.24 -9.05 8.82
N ILE A 194 2.51 -10.36 8.69
CA ILE A 194 2.16 -11.35 9.71
C ILE A 194 3.24 -11.39 10.80
N ILE A 195 4.52 -11.27 10.42
CA ILE A 195 5.66 -11.20 11.35
C ILE A 195 5.58 -9.95 12.23
N SER A 196 5.03 -8.83 11.72
CA SER A 196 4.86 -7.60 12.48
C SER A 196 3.95 -7.74 13.71
N ILE A 197 3.14 -8.79 13.79
CA ILE A 197 2.32 -9.08 14.98
C ILE A 197 3.20 -9.45 16.20
N ILE A 198 4.44 -9.88 15.98
CA ILE A 198 5.38 -10.24 17.06
C ILE A 198 5.86 -8.96 17.77
N PRO A 199 5.61 -8.80 19.08
CA PRO A 199 6.07 -7.63 19.82
C PRO A 199 7.59 -7.43 19.73
N VAL A 200 8.04 -6.18 19.80
CA VAL A 200 9.46 -5.75 19.85
C VAL A 200 10.26 -5.93 18.54
N VAL A 201 10.16 -7.08 17.88
CA VAL A 201 11.02 -7.41 16.72
C VAL A 201 10.25 -7.41 15.39
N GLY A 202 8.92 -7.56 15.44
CA GLY A 202 8.08 -7.72 14.26
C GLY A 202 8.15 -6.53 13.30
N ASP A 203 7.98 -5.32 13.80
CA ASP A 203 7.92 -4.11 12.98
C ASP A 203 9.26 -3.79 12.30
N ALA A 204 10.37 -3.95 13.02
CA ALA A 204 11.71 -3.76 12.47
C ALA A 204 12.00 -4.75 11.32
N LEU A 205 11.64 -6.03 11.50
CA LEU A 205 11.80 -7.04 10.46
C LEU A 205 10.88 -6.77 9.25
N ASN A 206 9.63 -6.38 9.49
CA ASN A 206 8.69 -6.04 8.44
C ASN A 206 9.18 -4.83 7.62
N GLY A 207 9.72 -3.79 8.28
CA GLY A 207 10.33 -2.64 7.62
C GLY A 207 11.47 -3.04 6.68
N LEU A 208 12.40 -3.89 7.14
CA LEU A 208 13.49 -4.39 6.31
C LEU A 208 12.98 -5.20 5.11
N ILE A 209 12.00 -6.08 5.31
CA ILE A 209 11.36 -6.84 4.22
C ILE A 209 10.75 -5.87 3.19
N ASN A 210 10.01 -4.87 3.63
CA ASN A 210 9.34 -3.91 2.74
C ASN A 210 10.34 -3.10 1.91
N ILE A 211 11.48 -2.69 2.47
CA ILE A 211 12.54 -2.01 1.72
C ILE A 211 13.09 -2.91 0.61
N VAL A 212 13.46 -4.15 0.92
CA VAL A 212 14.01 -5.09 -0.07
C VAL A 212 12.97 -5.38 -1.14
N VAL A 213 11.73 -5.68 -0.73
CA VAL A 213 10.64 -6.02 -1.65
C VAL A 213 10.27 -4.83 -2.54
N PHE A 214 10.36 -3.59 -2.04
CA PHE A 214 10.12 -2.39 -2.85
C PHE A 214 11.01 -2.35 -4.09
N PHE A 215 12.32 -2.55 -3.94
CA PHE A 215 13.24 -2.56 -5.09
C PHE A 215 12.98 -3.73 -6.05
N VAL A 216 12.66 -4.90 -5.51
CA VAL A 216 12.29 -6.07 -6.32
C VAL A 216 10.97 -5.80 -7.08
N MET A 217 10.03 -5.10 -6.47
CA MET A 217 8.76 -4.72 -7.09
C MET A 217 8.97 -3.73 -8.24
N LEU A 218 9.84 -2.72 -8.06
CA LEU A 218 10.23 -1.79 -9.13
C LEU A 218 10.92 -2.51 -10.29
N HIS A 219 11.83 -3.44 -10.00
CA HIS A 219 12.49 -4.25 -11.01
C HIS A 219 11.47 -5.02 -11.86
N ASN A 220 10.52 -5.69 -11.20
CA ASN A 220 9.51 -6.48 -11.89
C ASN A 220 8.53 -5.62 -12.69
N TRP A 221 8.09 -4.47 -12.17
CA TRP A 221 7.28 -3.54 -12.95
C TRP A 221 8.03 -2.96 -14.16
N LYS A 222 9.33 -2.68 -14.03
CA LYS A 222 10.18 -2.26 -15.17
C LYS A 222 10.28 -3.37 -16.22
N LYS A 223 10.36 -4.63 -15.80
CA LYS A 223 10.31 -5.80 -16.69
C LYS A 223 8.98 -5.89 -17.44
N VAL A 224 7.85 -5.72 -16.73
CA VAL A 224 6.51 -5.65 -17.34
C VAL A 224 6.41 -4.49 -18.34
N ARG A 225 6.84 -3.28 -17.95
CA ARG A 225 6.79 -2.07 -18.77
C ARG A 225 7.51 -2.24 -20.10
N ASN A 226 8.74 -2.76 -20.04
CA ASN A 226 9.62 -2.77 -21.20
C ASN A 226 9.28 -3.87 -22.22
N ASN A 227 8.56 -4.92 -21.80
CA ASN A 227 8.34 -6.15 -22.56
C ASN A 227 6.85 -6.52 -22.74
N GLY A 228 5.96 -5.54 -22.67
CA GLY A 228 4.52 -5.77 -22.88
C GLY A 228 4.16 -6.06 -24.34
N PRO A 229 2.92 -6.53 -24.58
CA PRO A 229 2.39 -6.75 -25.93
C PRO A 229 2.15 -5.43 -26.67
N GLU A 230 2.34 -5.40 -27.99
CA GLU A 230 2.00 -4.22 -28.79
C GLU A 230 0.50 -3.92 -28.70
N VAL A 231 0.18 -2.66 -28.40
CA VAL A 231 -1.21 -2.19 -28.25
C VAL A 231 -1.54 -1.27 -29.41
N ASN A 232 -2.50 -1.66 -30.25
CA ASN A 232 -3.00 -0.84 -31.35
C ASN A 232 -4.16 0.05 -30.87
N GLU A 233 -3.95 1.36 -30.87
CA GLU A 233 -4.91 2.37 -30.40
C GLU A 233 -6.21 2.37 -31.20
N ALA A 234 -6.15 2.13 -32.51
CA ALA A 234 -7.33 2.08 -33.37
C ALA A 234 -8.24 0.90 -32.98
N ASN A 235 -7.64 -0.27 -32.71
CA ASN A 235 -8.40 -1.45 -32.30
C ASN A 235 -8.98 -1.29 -30.89
N LEU A 236 -8.28 -0.58 -29.99
CA LEU A 236 -8.81 -0.25 -28.66
C LEU A 236 -10.00 0.70 -28.73
N LEU A 237 -9.94 1.74 -29.57
CA LEU A 237 -11.03 2.71 -29.71
C LEU A 237 -12.26 2.07 -30.35
N ILE A 238 -12.08 1.19 -31.34
CA ILE A 238 -13.19 0.42 -31.92
C ILE A 238 -13.83 -0.47 -30.86
N ALA A 239 -13.03 -1.26 -30.14
CA ALA A 239 -13.54 -2.13 -29.09
C ALA A 239 -14.26 -1.36 -27.97
N GLN A 240 -13.73 -0.19 -27.57
CA GLN A 240 -14.35 0.65 -26.54
C GLN A 240 -15.68 1.27 -27.01
N ASN A 241 -15.75 1.75 -28.24
CA ASN A 241 -16.97 2.33 -28.80
C ASN A 241 -18.07 1.26 -28.97
N GLU A 242 -17.69 0.04 -29.35
CA GLU A 242 -18.61 -1.11 -29.44
C GLU A 242 -19.15 -1.49 -28.05
N GLU A 243 -18.28 -1.53 -27.03
CA GLU A 243 -18.67 -1.84 -25.65
C GLU A 243 -19.58 -0.76 -25.04
N GLU A 244 -19.28 0.53 -25.26
CA GLU A 244 -20.16 1.64 -24.83
C GLU A 244 -21.51 1.63 -25.55
N SER A 245 -21.53 1.30 -26.85
CA SER A 245 -22.77 1.18 -27.62
C SER A 245 -23.65 0.03 -27.09
N ALA A 246 -23.04 -1.12 -26.79
CA ALA A 246 -23.72 -2.28 -26.23
C ALA A 246 -24.23 -2.02 -24.80
N GLU A 247 -23.46 -1.35 -23.93
CA GLU A 247 -23.93 -0.96 -22.60
C GLU A 247 -25.08 0.07 -22.67
N ALA A 248 -25.00 1.03 -23.59
CA ALA A 248 -26.04 2.03 -23.79
C ALA A 248 -27.35 1.39 -24.30
N GLU A 249 -27.25 0.43 -25.22
CA GLU A 249 -28.39 -0.33 -25.72
C GLU A 249 -28.99 -1.21 -24.61
N THR A 250 -28.17 -1.90 -23.84
CA THR A 250 -28.61 -2.71 -22.69
C THR A 250 -29.33 -1.85 -21.64
N LYS A 251 -28.79 -0.67 -21.31
CA LYS A 251 -29.45 0.28 -20.40
C LYS A 251 -30.77 0.78 -20.95
N ARG A 252 -30.85 1.11 -22.25
CA ARG A 252 -32.10 1.51 -22.92
C ARG A 252 -33.16 0.41 -22.83
N VAL A 253 -32.81 -0.81 -23.21
CA VAL A 253 -33.70 -1.99 -23.10
C VAL A 253 -34.21 -2.12 -21.67
N ARG A 254 -33.33 -2.03 -20.67
CA ARG A 254 -33.70 -2.14 -19.25
C ARG A 254 -34.63 -1.02 -18.75
N THR A 255 -34.58 0.17 -19.36
CA THR A 255 -35.46 1.30 -19.02
C THR A 255 -36.80 1.24 -19.75
N THR A 256 -36.90 0.55 -20.88
CA THR A 256 -38.17 0.34 -21.61
C THR A 256 -39.07 -0.71 -20.94
N TYR A 257 -38.51 -1.60 -20.12
CA TYR A 257 -39.23 -2.68 -19.43
C TYR A 257 -39.44 -2.44 -17.92
N LEU A 258 -39.26 -1.20 -17.45
CA LEU A 258 -39.59 -0.74 -16.10
C LEU A 258 -40.67 0.34 -16.18
#